data_AF-A0A177E743-F1
#
_entry.id   AF-A0A177E743-F1
#
_cell.length_a   1.000
_cell.length_b   1.000
_cell.length_c   1.000
_cell.angle_alpha   90.00
_cell.angle_beta   90.00
_cell.angle_gamma   90.00
#
_symmetry.space_group_name_H-M   'P 1'
#
loop_
_entity.id
_entity.type
_entity.pdbx_description
1 polymer ?
#
loop_
_entity_poly.entity_id
_entity_poly.type
_entity_poly.pdbx_seq_one_letter_code
_entity_poly.pdbx_strand_id
1 'polypeptide(L)'
;MVVMRAIRLKIKPILLVLSSVLWGISLCWAGDYLDSAHGNNVYGVKQINLSSYARGNCGHCHWQHASVDGNVGSPFPFALFALNFNISASQAPYEVSDNMCFLCHSNSSVQVNGIQNFDYSKTFGGTSNSNISSILESFNLKNLYPSASYHNLKDIYDFAIKKGWPFFKEKSNPCVACHNPHLAKRIKSYPSSPASYTAVSLPIEKVISTRKESHYTLWGDNLDERMSNFYSGRYQAPYSYGSTNTYEPGGTTIYDGSNLPDYATFCISCHNQYDEIYSTELGRNLRKIDWVSEGGDNVATIPYPDKHGRNSATNSVHLKDPYASSPLGISIGFVTSCTDCHEPHGSPNPYLLRTEVNGILITQSLVGNIGNELGYFCRACHKDDAAFGRTNEINTWEYIHHDSPDAPYPKNRCSHCHGPGGPRKPPIPCLNCHKHGSKDDWAPIYKTGRVCF
;
A
#
# COMPACT_ATOMS: atom_id res chain seq x y z
N MET A 1 -35.88 -49.52 56.01
CA MET A 1 -36.35 -49.73 54.62
C MET A 1 -37.05 -48.45 54.17
N VAL A 2 -36.34 -47.55 53.50
CA VAL A 2 -36.86 -46.23 53.09
C VAL A 2 -37.37 -46.35 51.65
N VAL A 3 -38.68 -46.18 51.46
CA VAL A 3 -39.32 -46.18 50.14
C VAL A 3 -39.25 -44.75 49.58
N MET A 4 -38.35 -44.51 48.63
CA MET A 4 -38.36 -43.29 47.82
C MET A 4 -39.42 -43.40 46.71
N ARG A 5 -40.41 -42.50 46.74
CA ARG A 5 -41.34 -42.30 45.62
C ARG A 5 -40.63 -41.59 44.48
N ALA A 6 -40.46 -42.29 43.36
CA ALA A 6 -40.01 -41.69 42.10
C ALA A 6 -41.15 -40.84 41.50
N ILE A 7 -40.97 -39.52 41.50
CA ILE A 7 -41.85 -38.59 40.77
C ILE A 7 -41.44 -38.63 39.30
N ARG A 8 -42.25 -39.29 38.45
CA ARG A 8 -42.10 -39.23 36.99
C ARG A 8 -42.63 -37.88 36.49
N LEU A 9 -41.74 -36.92 36.26
CA LEU A 9 -42.04 -35.72 35.48
C LEU A 9 -42.30 -36.11 34.02
N LYS A 10 -43.57 -36.00 33.58
CA LYS A 10 -43.95 -36.11 32.17
C LYS A 10 -43.53 -34.83 31.44
N ILE A 11 -42.28 -34.76 31.02
CA ILE A 11 -41.80 -33.70 30.12
C ILE A 11 -42.44 -33.96 28.75
N LYS A 12 -43.32 -33.07 28.30
CA LYS A 12 -43.95 -33.16 26.98
C LYS A 12 -42.86 -33.04 25.91
N PRO A 13 -42.82 -33.92 24.89
CA PRO A 13 -41.78 -33.90 23.85
C PRO A 13 -41.70 -32.57 23.07
N ILE A 14 -42.78 -31.78 23.09
CA ILE A 14 -42.84 -30.43 22.49
C ILE A 14 -41.90 -29.43 23.17
N LEU A 15 -41.69 -29.52 24.50
CA LEU A 15 -40.75 -28.63 25.20
C LEU A 15 -39.29 -28.96 24.89
N LEU A 16 -38.97 -30.23 24.63
CA LEU A 16 -37.62 -30.65 24.26
C LEU A 16 -37.26 -30.16 22.85
N VAL A 17 -38.21 -30.24 21.91
CA VAL A 17 -38.04 -29.73 20.53
C VAL A 17 -37.90 -28.22 20.51
N LEU A 18 -38.70 -27.47 21.29
CA LEU A 18 -38.53 -26.02 21.41
C LEU A 18 -37.18 -25.63 22.01
N SER A 19 -36.69 -26.35 23.03
CA SER A 19 -35.37 -26.12 23.61
C SER A 19 -34.25 -26.41 22.61
N SER A 20 -34.35 -27.48 21.82
CA SER A 20 -33.36 -27.78 20.77
C SER A 20 -33.42 -26.83 19.57
N VAL A 21 -34.60 -26.29 19.24
CA VAL A 21 -34.74 -25.24 18.23
C VAL A 21 -34.17 -23.92 18.75
N LEU A 22 -34.40 -23.57 20.02
CA LEU A 22 -33.84 -22.38 20.68
C LEU A 22 -32.33 -22.45 20.94
N TRP A 23 -31.77 -23.65 21.14
CA TRP A 23 -30.32 -23.88 21.22
C TRP A 23 -29.66 -24.05 19.84
N GLY A 24 -30.44 -24.42 18.81
CA GLY A 24 -30.02 -24.50 17.41
C GLY A 24 -30.08 -23.15 16.69
N ILE A 25 -30.70 -22.13 17.28
CA ILE A 25 -30.42 -20.73 16.93
C ILE A 25 -29.05 -20.40 17.52
N SER A 26 -28.00 -20.91 16.88
CA SER A 26 -26.73 -20.19 16.90
C SER A 26 -27.08 -18.76 16.54
N LEU A 27 -27.01 -17.87 17.54
CA LEU A 27 -27.06 -16.44 17.33
C LEU A 27 -26.19 -16.21 16.10
N CYS A 28 -26.77 -15.73 15.01
CA CYS A 28 -26.04 -15.33 13.81
C CYS A 28 -25.20 -14.11 14.21
N TRP A 29 -24.14 -14.36 14.97
CA TRP A 29 -23.10 -13.39 15.25
C TRP A 29 -22.52 -13.09 13.89
N ALA A 30 -22.70 -11.85 13.43
CA ALA A 30 -22.00 -11.36 12.25
C ALA A 30 -20.46 -11.36 12.45
N GLY A 31 -19.96 -11.87 13.59
CA GLY A 31 -18.56 -12.13 13.86
C GLY A 31 -17.73 -10.85 13.74
N ASP A 32 -16.55 -10.99 13.14
CA ASP A 32 -15.59 -9.90 12.93
C ASP A 32 -16.16 -8.72 12.13
N TYR A 33 -17.28 -8.89 11.42
CA TYR A 33 -17.97 -7.81 10.72
C TYR A 33 -18.42 -6.70 11.67
N LEU A 34 -18.92 -7.04 12.87
CA LEU A 34 -19.39 -6.04 13.84
C LEU A 34 -18.24 -5.18 14.38
N ASP A 35 -17.01 -5.69 14.29
CA ASP A 35 -15.81 -4.97 14.68
C ASP A 35 -15.15 -4.23 13.51
N SER A 36 -15.64 -4.42 12.28
CA SER A 36 -15.09 -3.74 11.09
C SER A 36 -15.53 -2.28 11.00
N ALA A 37 -14.84 -1.50 10.16
CA ALA A 37 -15.23 -0.14 9.80
C ALA A 37 -16.61 -0.08 9.13
N HIS A 38 -17.09 -1.20 8.57
CA HIS A 38 -18.33 -1.25 7.81
C HIS A 38 -19.52 -1.75 8.63
N GLY A 39 -19.33 -2.75 9.50
CA GLY A 39 -20.40 -3.42 10.23
C GLY A 39 -20.67 -2.92 11.65
N ASN A 40 -19.84 -2.00 12.16
CA ASN A 40 -20.03 -1.49 13.52
C ASN A 40 -21.30 -0.64 13.67
N ASN A 41 -22.03 -0.83 14.77
CA ASN A 41 -23.30 -0.12 15.01
C ASN A 41 -23.14 1.38 15.39
N VAL A 42 -21.95 1.81 15.81
CA VAL A 42 -21.65 3.20 16.18
C VAL A 42 -21.12 3.99 14.99
N TYR A 43 -20.21 3.41 14.22
CA TYR A 43 -19.49 4.11 13.14
C TYR A 43 -19.49 3.42 11.78
N GLY A 44 -20.17 2.28 11.64
CA GLY A 44 -20.30 1.54 10.39
C GLY A 44 -21.03 2.29 9.27
N VAL A 45 -21.24 1.61 8.15
CA VAL A 45 -21.94 2.19 7.00
C VAL A 45 -23.39 2.50 7.38
N LYS A 46 -23.85 3.67 6.95
CA LYS A 46 -25.24 4.10 6.96
C LYS A 46 -25.47 4.98 5.75
N GLN A 47 -26.06 4.42 4.70
CA GLN A 47 -26.42 5.19 3.53
C GLN A 47 -27.65 6.08 3.81
N ILE A 48 -27.64 7.29 3.26
CA ILE A 48 -28.71 8.28 3.42
C ILE A 48 -30.05 7.73 2.90
N ASN A 49 -30.02 7.01 1.77
CA ASN A 49 -31.22 6.50 1.10
C ASN A 49 -31.75 5.17 1.68
N LEU A 50 -31.05 4.59 2.66
CA LEU A 50 -31.40 3.31 3.30
C LEU A 50 -31.68 3.52 4.79
N SER A 51 -32.42 4.59 5.12
CA SER A 51 -32.67 5.03 6.50
C SER A 51 -33.35 3.99 7.39
N SER A 52 -34.11 3.06 6.79
CA SER A 52 -34.76 1.93 7.47
C SER A 52 -33.77 0.89 8.02
N TYR A 53 -32.55 0.84 7.50
CA TYR A 53 -31.52 -0.08 7.97
C TYR A 53 -30.69 0.58 9.09
N ALA A 54 -30.46 -0.17 10.16
CA ALA A 54 -29.55 0.25 11.23
C ALA A 54 -28.13 0.49 10.67
N ARG A 55 -27.35 1.36 11.33
CA ARG A 55 -25.93 1.54 10.99
C ARG A 55 -25.18 0.21 11.15
N GLY A 56 -24.28 -0.09 10.22
CA GLY A 56 -23.52 -1.34 10.23
C GLY A 56 -24.32 -2.55 9.75
N ASN A 57 -25.55 -2.35 9.26
CA ASN A 57 -26.31 -3.44 8.65
C ASN A 57 -25.77 -3.76 7.24
N CYS A 58 -25.67 -5.06 6.92
CA CYS A 58 -25.19 -5.54 5.62
C CYS A 58 -26.00 -4.96 4.44
N GLY A 59 -27.27 -4.60 4.66
CA GLY A 59 -28.15 -3.94 3.69
C GLY A 59 -27.58 -2.65 3.07
N HIS A 60 -26.63 -1.99 3.75
CA HIS A 60 -25.94 -0.80 3.24
C HIS A 60 -24.90 -1.09 2.15
N CYS A 61 -24.53 -2.35 1.94
CA CYS A 61 -23.57 -2.76 0.90
C CYS A 61 -24.14 -3.86 -0.01
N HIS A 62 -25.02 -4.68 0.55
CA HIS A 62 -25.74 -5.74 -0.12
C HIS A 62 -27.18 -5.28 -0.31
N TRP A 63 -27.67 -5.05 -1.52
CA TRP A 63 -29.10 -4.72 -1.70
C TRP A 63 -29.98 -5.97 -1.53
N GLN A 64 -30.14 -6.47 -0.31
CA GLN A 64 -30.65 -7.81 0.02
C GLN A 64 -32.02 -8.21 -0.57
N HIS A 65 -32.72 -7.26 -1.17
CA HIS A 65 -33.94 -7.46 -1.91
C HIS A 65 -33.62 -7.14 -3.36
N ALA A 66 -33.83 -8.10 -4.26
CA ALA A 66 -33.62 -7.96 -5.70
C ALA A 66 -34.26 -6.69 -6.29
N SER A 67 -35.15 -5.99 -5.57
CA SER A 67 -35.61 -4.65 -5.92
C SER A 67 -35.54 -3.65 -4.76
N VAL A 68 -35.11 -2.43 -5.12
CA VAL A 68 -35.49 -1.18 -4.46
C VAL A 68 -36.45 -0.49 -5.43
N ASP A 69 -37.63 -0.09 -4.97
CA ASP A 69 -38.67 0.57 -5.79
C ASP A 69 -39.12 -0.21 -7.04
N GLY A 70 -39.06 -1.55 -7.01
CA GLY A 70 -39.62 -2.41 -8.05
C GLY A 70 -38.68 -2.80 -9.21
N ASN A 71 -37.45 -2.30 -9.24
CA ASN A 71 -36.46 -2.71 -10.26
C ASN A 71 -35.71 -3.98 -9.84
N VAL A 72 -35.94 -5.09 -10.54
CA VAL A 72 -35.32 -6.40 -10.26
C VAL A 72 -33.91 -6.53 -10.85
N GLY A 73 -32.89 -6.66 -10.00
CA GLY A 73 -31.57 -7.18 -10.32
C GLY A 73 -31.47 -8.67 -9.99
N SER A 74 -31.11 -9.52 -10.96
CA SER A 74 -31.04 -10.98 -10.81
C SER A 74 -30.20 -11.45 -9.61
N PRO A 75 -30.46 -12.62 -9.01
CA PRO A 75 -29.70 -13.13 -7.87
C PRO A 75 -28.23 -13.42 -8.22
N PHE A 76 -27.28 -12.96 -7.39
CA PHE A 76 -25.84 -13.23 -7.55
C PHE A 76 -25.28 -14.05 -6.37
N PRO A 77 -24.34 -14.99 -6.60
CA PRO A 77 -23.99 -16.08 -5.67
C PRO A 77 -23.35 -15.69 -4.33
N PHE A 78 -23.11 -14.40 -4.04
CA PHE A 78 -22.62 -13.92 -2.74
C PHE A 78 -23.41 -12.70 -2.21
N ALA A 79 -24.67 -12.59 -2.63
CA ALA A 79 -25.63 -11.52 -2.30
C ALA A 79 -25.12 -10.08 -2.53
N LEU A 80 -24.56 -9.79 -3.71
CA LEU A 80 -24.36 -8.43 -4.23
C LEU A 80 -25.47 -8.14 -5.24
N PHE A 81 -26.46 -7.35 -4.83
CA PHE A 81 -27.60 -7.01 -5.67
C PHE A 81 -27.37 -5.72 -6.51
N ALA A 82 -26.16 -5.18 -6.47
CA ALA A 82 -25.71 -4.04 -7.28
C ALA A 82 -24.61 -4.44 -8.25
N LEU A 83 -24.41 -3.63 -9.30
CA LEU A 83 -23.20 -3.70 -10.12
C LEU A 83 -21.98 -3.38 -9.24
N ASN A 84 -21.18 -4.41 -8.96
CA ASN A 84 -20.07 -4.32 -8.02
C ASN A 84 -18.88 -3.52 -8.60
N PHE A 85 -18.52 -3.83 -9.83
CA PHE A 85 -17.52 -3.12 -10.63
C PHE A 85 -17.94 -3.12 -12.11
N ASN A 86 -17.86 -1.97 -12.76
CA ASN A 86 -18.08 -1.83 -14.20
C ASN A 86 -16.82 -2.27 -14.95
N ILE A 87 -16.80 -3.51 -15.43
CA ILE A 87 -15.65 -4.06 -16.16
C ILE A 87 -15.35 -3.34 -17.48
N SER A 88 -16.27 -2.52 -18.00
CA SER A 88 -16.04 -1.67 -19.16
C SER A 88 -15.26 -0.39 -18.81
N ALA A 89 -15.19 -0.01 -17.54
CA ALA A 89 -14.36 1.10 -17.06
C ALA A 89 -12.90 0.63 -16.97
N SER A 90 -12.16 0.79 -18.08
CA SER A 90 -10.79 0.30 -18.23
C SER A 90 -9.72 1.26 -17.73
N GLN A 91 -10.05 2.54 -17.50
CA GLN A 91 -9.14 3.58 -17.04
C GLN A 91 -9.95 4.77 -16.51
N ALA A 92 -9.27 5.70 -15.83
CA ALA A 92 -9.82 6.97 -15.42
C ALA A 92 -10.29 7.81 -16.64
N PRO A 93 -11.33 8.65 -16.48
CA PRO A 93 -12.05 8.89 -15.24
C PRO A 93 -13.00 7.71 -14.88
N TYR A 94 -12.93 7.28 -13.63
CA TYR A 94 -13.95 6.42 -13.03
C TYR A 94 -15.10 7.28 -12.50
N GLU A 95 -16.31 6.77 -12.63
CA GLU A 95 -17.51 7.35 -12.08
C GLU A 95 -17.91 6.65 -10.77
N VAL A 96 -18.74 7.32 -9.96
CA VAL A 96 -19.29 6.75 -8.72
C VAL A 96 -20.04 5.42 -8.99
N SER A 97 -20.65 5.28 -10.17
CA SER A 97 -21.34 4.06 -10.60
C SER A 97 -20.42 2.91 -11.02
N ASP A 98 -19.13 3.18 -11.27
CA ASP A 98 -18.22 2.14 -11.76
C ASP A 98 -17.76 1.19 -10.66
N ASN A 99 -17.87 1.59 -9.39
CA ASN A 99 -17.45 0.77 -8.26
C ASN A 99 -18.34 1.05 -7.04
N MET A 100 -18.92 0.00 -6.47
CA MET A 100 -19.76 0.10 -5.26
C MET A 100 -19.06 0.85 -4.10
N CYS A 101 -17.74 0.69 -3.95
CA CYS A 101 -16.97 1.38 -2.91
C CYS A 101 -17.00 2.90 -3.10
N PHE A 102 -17.05 3.39 -4.35
CA PHE A 102 -17.09 4.83 -4.66
C PHE A 102 -18.41 5.50 -4.27
N LEU A 103 -19.50 4.74 -4.06
CA LEU A 103 -20.73 5.30 -3.50
C LEU A 103 -20.46 5.99 -2.15
N CYS A 104 -19.65 5.37 -1.30
CA CYS A 104 -19.32 5.91 0.02
C CYS A 104 -17.97 6.65 0.03
N HIS A 105 -17.02 6.24 -0.79
CA HIS A 105 -15.65 6.76 -0.83
C HIS A 105 -15.40 7.78 -1.95
N SER A 106 -16.36 8.69 -2.16
CA SER A 106 -16.27 9.81 -3.09
C SER A 106 -16.67 11.13 -2.42
N ASN A 107 -16.41 12.25 -3.10
CA ASN A 107 -16.83 13.58 -2.62
C ASN A 107 -18.37 13.75 -2.64
N SER A 108 -19.08 12.94 -3.43
CA SER A 108 -20.55 12.86 -3.47
C SER A 108 -21.08 11.68 -2.65
N SER A 109 -20.43 11.38 -1.53
CA SER A 109 -20.69 10.21 -0.69
C SER A 109 -22.17 10.06 -0.31
N VAL A 110 -22.69 8.84 -0.44
CA VAL A 110 -24.03 8.48 0.05
C VAL A 110 -24.05 8.13 1.55
N GLN A 111 -22.87 8.11 2.21
CA GLN A 111 -22.76 7.85 3.65
C GLN A 111 -23.29 9.05 4.46
N VAL A 112 -24.06 8.79 5.51
CA VAL A 112 -24.46 9.82 6.48
C VAL A 112 -23.21 10.45 7.10
N ASN A 113 -23.10 11.78 6.98
CA ASN A 113 -21.95 12.62 7.36
C ASN A 113 -20.71 12.46 6.46
N GLY A 114 -20.82 11.73 5.34
CA GLY A 114 -19.73 11.50 4.40
C GLY A 114 -18.57 10.68 4.97
N ILE A 115 -17.56 10.44 4.12
CA ILE A 115 -16.27 9.85 4.50
C ILE A 115 -15.19 10.65 3.79
N GLN A 116 -14.19 11.10 4.53
CA GLN A 116 -12.98 11.65 3.94
C GLN A 116 -11.89 10.59 3.94
N ASN A 117 -11.25 10.37 2.81
CA ASN A 117 -10.08 9.51 2.66
C ASN A 117 -8.98 10.32 1.99
N PHE A 118 -7.98 10.70 2.78
CA PHE A 118 -6.81 11.38 2.26
C PHE A 118 -5.79 10.35 1.78
N ASP A 119 -4.79 10.80 1.02
CA ASP A 119 -3.63 9.99 0.65
C ASP A 119 -2.76 9.63 1.87
N TYR A 120 -1.75 8.78 1.66
CA TYR A 120 -0.87 8.33 2.73
C TYR A 120 -0.06 9.50 3.28
N SER A 121 0.49 10.34 2.39
CA SER A 121 1.25 11.54 2.75
C SER A 121 0.49 12.40 3.77
N LYS A 122 -0.81 12.64 3.58
CA LYS A 122 -1.62 13.42 4.53
C LYS A 122 -2.09 12.63 5.74
N THR A 123 -2.54 11.39 5.56
CA THR A 123 -3.12 10.60 6.66
C THR A 123 -2.06 10.15 7.67
N PHE A 124 -0.91 9.69 7.19
CA PHE A 124 0.12 9.04 8.00
C PHE A 124 1.45 9.81 7.99
N GLY A 125 1.77 10.52 6.89
CA GLY A 125 2.94 11.40 6.82
C GLY A 125 2.75 12.72 7.56
N GLY A 126 1.50 13.20 7.68
CA GLY A 126 1.13 14.40 8.45
C GLY A 126 1.17 15.71 7.65
N THR A 127 1.39 15.66 6.33
CA THR A 127 1.34 16.87 5.50
C THR A 127 -0.08 17.39 5.31
N SER A 128 -0.27 18.71 5.33
CA SER A 128 -1.54 19.35 4.99
C SER A 128 -1.69 19.66 3.49
N ASN A 129 -0.64 19.42 2.68
CA ASN A 129 -0.56 19.92 1.31
C ASN A 129 -1.28 19.06 0.26
N SER A 130 -1.75 17.87 0.64
CA SER A 130 -2.60 17.08 -0.24
C SER A 130 -4.03 17.60 -0.25
N ASN A 131 -4.54 17.88 -1.46
CA ASN A 131 -5.92 18.26 -1.70
C ASN A 131 -6.84 17.05 -1.94
N ILE A 132 -6.26 15.84 -2.05
CA ILE A 132 -7.02 14.61 -2.22
C ILE A 132 -7.86 14.38 -0.97
N SER A 133 -9.16 14.16 -1.15
CA SER A 133 -10.14 14.06 -0.06
C SER A 133 -11.01 12.80 -0.09
N SER A 134 -10.96 12.04 -1.19
CA SER A 134 -11.64 10.75 -1.32
C SER A 134 -10.82 9.70 -2.08
N ILE A 135 -11.25 8.43 -1.99
CA ILE A 135 -10.64 7.33 -2.74
C ILE A 135 -10.90 7.50 -4.24
N LEU A 136 -12.12 7.87 -4.64
CA LEU A 136 -12.45 8.14 -6.05
C LEU A 136 -11.53 9.22 -6.64
N GLU A 137 -11.29 10.30 -5.89
CA GLU A 137 -10.39 11.37 -6.31
C GLU A 137 -8.96 10.85 -6.52
N SER A 138 -8.47 9.96 -5.66
CA SER A 138 -7.15 9.32 -5.79
C SER A 138 -7.00 8.55 -7.11
N PHE A 139 -8.06 7.86 -7.55
CA PHE A 139 -8.07 7.12 -8.83
C PHE A 139 -8.29 8.01 -10.06
N ASN A 140 -8.70 9.27 -9.87
CA ASN A 140 -9.04 10.20 -10.95
C ASN A 140 -8.07 11.39 -11.06
N LEU A 141 -6.88 11.29 -10.45
CA LEU A 141 -5.88 12.37 -10.46
C LEU A 141 -5.41 12.79 -11.85
N LYS A 142 -5.58 11.93 -12.87
CA LYS A 142 -5.29 12.27 -14.27
C LYS A 142 -6.08 13.47 -14.80
N ASN A 143 -7.24 13.76 -14.20
CA ASN A 143 -8.02 14.95 -14.53
C ASN A 143 -7.33 16.26 -14.09
N LEU A 144 -6.42 16.18 -13.11
CA LEU A 144 -5.71 17.32 -12.54
C LEU A 144 -4.23 17.35 -12.95
N TYR A 145 -3.61 16.18 -13.08
CA TYR A 145 -2.19 16.03 -13.38
C TYR A 145 -2.01 15.04 -14.52
N PRO A 146 -1.57 15.47 -15.72
CA PRO A 146 -1.40 14.58 -16.87
C PRO A 146 -0.43 13.41 -16.63
N SER A 147 0.50 13.59 -15.70
CA SER A 147 1.49 12.59 -15.29
C SER A 147 1.02 11.66 -14.17
N ALA A 148 -0.17 11.87 -13.61
CA ALA A 148 -0.66 11.04 -12.52
C ALA A 148 -0.75 9.57 -12.93
N SER A 149 -0.53 8.70 -11.96
CA SER A 149 -0.90 7.29 -12.07
C SER A 149 -1.63 6.82 -10.82
N TYR A 150 -2.28 5.67 -10.96
CA TYR A 150 -3.07 5.00 -9.93
C TYR A 150 -2.96 3.50 -10.15
N HIS A 151 -3.27 2.69 -9.14
CA HIS A 151 -3.43 1.25 -9.34
C HIS A 151 -4.69 1.00 -10.15
N ASN A 152 -4.59 0.95 -11.47
CA ASN A 152 -5.75 0.82 -12.36
C ASN A 152 -6.64 -0.36 -11.96
N LEU A 153 -7.93 -0.09 -11.71
CA LEU A 153 -8.86 -1.06 -11.16
C LEU A 153 -9.14 -2.21 -12.14
N LYS A 154 -9.11 -1.94 -13.45
CA LYS A 154 -9.27 -2.97 -14.47
C LYS A 154 -8.04 -3.87 -14.55
N ASP A 155 -6.83 -3.29 -14.47
CA ASP A 155 -5.59 -4.05 -14.42
C ASP A 155 -5.55 -4.95 -13.17
N ILE A 156 -5.96 -4.45 -12.00
CA ILE A 156 -6.08 -5.25 -10.77
C ILE A 156 -7.08 -6.40 -10.96
N TYR A 157 -8.26 -6.11 -11.50
CA TYR A 157 -9.29 -7.12 -11.74
C TYR A 157 -8.75 -8.22 -12.66
N ASP A 158 -8.15 -7.87 -13.79
CA ASP A 158 -7.62 -8.82 -14.76
C ASP A 158 -6.47 -9.66 -14.16
N PHE A 159 -5.59 -9.01 -13.39
CA PHE A 159 -4.51 -9.69 -12.68
C PHE A 159 -5.07 -10.70 -11.67
N ALA A 160 -6.01 -10.32 -10.83
CA ALA A 160 -6.60 -11.18 -9.81
C ALA A 160 -7.32 -12.40 -10.41
N ILE A 161 -8.05 -12.20 -11.52
CA ILE A 161 -8.68 -13.29 -12.28
C ILE A 161 -7.62 -14.23 -12.87
N LYS A 162 -6.61 -13.67 -13.55
CA LYS A 162 -5.52 -14.46 -14.15
C LYS A 162 -4.73 -15.24 -13.11
N LYS A 163 -4.49 -14.65 -11.94
CA LYS A 163 -3.80 -15.26 -10.81
C LYS A 163 -4.61 -16.40 -10.19
N GLY A 164 -5.93 -16.41 -10.38
CA GLY A 164 -6.81 -17.48 -9.93
C GLY A 164 -7.01 -17.50 -8.42
N TRP A 165 -7.03 -16.34 -7.76
CA TRP A 165 -7.22 -16.28 -6.31
C TRP A 165 -8.56 -16.90 -5.88
N PRO A 166 -8.59 -17.79 -4.86
CA PRO A 166 -9.80 -18.51 -4.48
C PRO A 166 -10.98 -17.60 -4.08
N PHE A 167 -10.71 -16.46 -3.44
CA PHE A 167 -11.73 -15.50 -3.00
C PHE A 167 -12.17 -14.51 -4.10
N PHE A 168 -11.42 -14.41 -5.20
CA PHE A 168 -11.71 -13.47 -6.29
C PHE A 168 -12.39 -14.21 -7.46
N LYS A 169 -13.46 -13.60 -8.01
CA LYS A 169 -14.31 -14.16 -9.06
C LYS A 169 -14.64 -13.09 -10.09
N GLU A 170 -15.24 -13.48 -11.21
CA GLU A 170 -15.59 -12.58 -12.33
C GLU A 170 -16.52 -11.40 -11.93
N LYS A 171 -17.18 -11.47 -10.76
CA LYS A 171 -18.05 -10.41 -10.24
C LYS A 171 -17.47 -9.71 -9.02
N SER A 172 -16.22 -10.01 -8.68
CA SER A 172 -15.50 -9.38 -7.58
C SER A 172 -15.15 -7.94 -7.91
N ASN A 173 -15.08 -7.13 -6.86
CA ASN A 173 -14.61 -5.76 -6.95
C ASN A 173 -13.07 -5.76 -6.95
N PRO A 174 -12.38 -5.01 -7.80
CA PRO A 174 -10.92 -4.91 -7.73
C PRO A 174 -10.41 -4.37 -6.39
N CYS A 175 -11.18 -3.56 -5.66
CA CYS A 175 -10.81 -3.14 -4.30
C CYS A 175 -10.70 -4.33 -3.33
N VAL A 176 -11.46 -5.41 -3.56
CA VAL A 176 -11.35 -6.62 -2.72
C VAL A 176 -10.12 -7.47 -3.01
N ALA A 177 -9.31 -7.12 -4.01
CA ALA A 177 -7.98 -7.71 -4.16
C ALA A 177 -7.11 -7.41 -2.93
N CYS A 178 -7.25 -6.21 -2.35
CA CYS A 178 -6.39 -5.68 -1.30
C CYS A 178 -7.09 -5.60 0.07
N HIS A 179 -8.41 -5.49 0.07
CA HIS A 179 -9.22 -5.24 1.26
C HIS A 179 -10.30 -6.30 1.41
N ASN A 180 -10.53 -6.77 2.63
CA ASN A 180 -11.75 -7.48 2.95
C ASN A 180 -12.71 -6.52 3.68
N PRO A 181 -13.78 -6.01 3.04
CA PRO A 181 -14.68 -5.04 3.67
C PRO A 181 -15.34 -5.55 4.94
N HIS A 182 -15.46 -6.88 5.10
CA HIS A 182 -16.00 -7.48 6.31
C HIS A 182 -15.03 -7.43 7.50
N LEU A 183 -13.74 -7.15 7.26
CA LEU A 183 -12.71 -7.13 8.30
C LEU A 183 -12.09 -5.75 8.47
N ALA A 184 -11.92 -5.01 7.37
CA ALA A 184 -11.18 -3.76 7.29
C ALA A 184 -11.57 -2.79 8.41
N LYS A 185 -10.57 -2.31 9.17
CA LYS A 185 -10.77 -1.38 10.29
C LYS A 185 -10.61 0.08 9.84
N ARG A 186 -10.99 1.02 10.72
CA ARG A 186 -11.05 2.46 10.44
C ARG A 186 -9.68 3.12 10.60
N ILE A 187 -8.71 2.66 9.81
CA ILE A 187 -7.28 2.99 9.92
C ILE A 187 -6.99 4.50 10.04
N LYS A 188 -7.71 5.33 9.26
CA LYS A 188 -7.57 6.80 9.26
C LYS A 188 -7.81 7.43 10.63
N SER A 189 -8.67 6.85 11.47
CA SER A 189 -8.94 7.41 12.80
C SER A 189 -7.83 7.11 13.81
N TYR A 190 -6.86 6.27 13.45
CA TYR A 190 -5.77 5.86 14.31
C TYR A 190 -4.43 5.95 13.55
N PRO A 191 -4.06 7.15 13.05
CA PRO A 191 -2.90 7.32 12.19
C PRO A 191 -1.57 7.01 12.90
N SER A 192 -1.52 7.06 14.23
CA SER A 192 -0.36 6.70 15.05
C SER A 192 -0.22 5.19 15.29
N SER A 193 -1.23 4.40 14.93
CA SER A 193 -1.27 2.95 15.19
C SER A 193 -1.99 2.17 14.06
N PRO A 194 -1.64 2.38 12.78
CA PRO A 194 -2.29 1.73 11.66
C PRO A 194 -2.21 0.20 11.73
N ALA A 195 -1.15 -0.33 12.33
CA ALA A 195 -0.99 -1.73 12.70
C ALA A 195 -2.21 -2.30 13.44
N SER A 196 -2.68 -1.67 14.50
CA SER A 196 -3.80 -2.20 15.30
C SER A 196 -5.16 -2.02 14.63
N TYR A 197 -5.24 -1.20 13.58
CA TYR A 197 -6.48 -0.84 12.89
C TYR A 197 -6.33 -0.96 11.38
N THR A 198 -5.59 -1.97 10.93
CA THR A 198 -5.28 -2.18 9.52
C THR A 198 -6.55 -2.37 8.69
N ALA A 199 -6.50 -1.93 7.45
CA ALA A 199 -7.59 -2.05 6.49
C ALA A 199 -7.28 -3.10 5.40
N VAL A 200 -6.09 -3.69 5.41
CA VAL A 200 -5.64 -4.62 4.38
C VAL A 200 -5.73 -6.07 4.85
N SER A 201 -5.86 -6.97 3.90
CA SER A 201 -5.89 -8.43 4.07
C SER A 201 -5.01 -9.05 3.01
N LEU A 202 -4.21 -10.07 3.33
CA LEU A 202 -3.27 -10.62 2.35
C LEU A 202 -4.01 -11.27 1.16
N PRO A 203 -3.65 -10.95 -0.09
CA PRO A 203 -4.23 -11.61 -1.26
C PRO A 203 -3.77 -13.06 -1.43
N ILE A 204 -2.75 -13.49 -0.69
CA ILE A 204 -2.19 -14.84 -0.74
C ILE A 204 -2.29 -15.50 0.63
N GLU A 205 -2.30 -16.83 0.66
CA GLU A 205 -2.16 -17.55 1.91
C GLU A 205 -0.69 -17.58 2.35
N LYS A 206 -0.44 -17.17 3.59
CA LYS A 206 0.88 -17.20 4.23
C LYS A 206 0.75 -17.89 5.58
N VAL A 207 1.57 -18.92 5.81
CA VAL A 207 1.63 -19.58 7.12
C VAL A 207 2.71 -18.92 7.95
N ILE A 208 2.34 -18.40 9.13
CA ILE A 208 3.27 -17.83 10.10
C ILE A 208 3.12 -18.62 11.40
N SER A 209 4.15 -19.41 11.72
CA SER A 209 4.10 -20.36 12.84
C SER A 209 2.88 -21.30 12.71
N THR A 210 1.91 -21.23 13.62
CA THR A 210 0.68 -22.04 13.61
C THR A 210 -0.53 -21.31 13.01
N ARG A 211 -0.40 -20.05 12.60
CA ARG A 211 -1.49 -19.26 12.00
C ARG A 211 -1.38 -19.25 10.48
N LYS A 212 -2.56 -19.11 9.86
CA LYS A 212 -2.71 -18.99 8.41
C LYS A 212 -3.29 -17.62 8.11
N GLU A 213 -2.44 -16.75 7.60
CA GLU A 213 -2.84 -15.44 7.10
C GLU A 213 -3.34 -15.55 5.67
N SER A 214 -4.38 -14.80 5.33
CA SER A 214 -5.04 -14.86 4.03
C SER A 214 -5.95 -13.65 3.80
N HIS A 215 -6.77 -13.68 2.76
CA HIS A 215 -7.79 -12.66 2.53
C HIS A 215 -8.90 -12.67 3.60
N TYR A 216 -8.98 -13.74 4.39
CA TYR A 216 -9.95 -13.90 5.48
C TYR A 216 -9.41 -13.48 6.85
N THR A 217 -8.20 -12.92 6.90
CA THR A 217 -7.61 -12.31 8.10
C THR A 217 -7.15 -10.89 7.77
N LEU A 218 -7.03 -10.04 8.79
CA LEU A 218 -6.39 -8.74 8.64
C LEU A 218 -4.88 -8.94 8.57
N TRP A 219 -4.20 -8.13 7.76
CA TRP A 219 -2.75 -8.18 7.66
C TRP A 219 -2.11 -7.03 8.39
N GLY A 220 -1.17 -7.38 9.25
CA GLY A 220 -0.46 -6.44 10.06
C GLY A 220 -1.31 -5.97 11.22
N ASP A 221 -2.17 -6.81 11.80
CA ASP A 221 -2.83 -6.62 13.10
C ASP A 221 -2.14 -7.41 14.22
N ASN A 222 -1.49 -8.53 13.89
CA ASN A 222 -0.63 -9.29 14.79
C ASN A 222 0.77 -8.66 14.98
N LEU A 223 1.43 -8.99 16.10
CA LEU A 223 2.74 -8.45 16.46
C LEU A 223 3.89 -8.93 15.57
N ASP A 224 3.73 -10.06 14.89
CA ASP A 224 4.72 -10.64 13.96
C ASP A 224 4.50 -10.22 12.49
N GLU A 225 3.57 -9.30 12.25
CA GLU A 225 3.19 -8.80 10.93
C GLU A 225 3.46 -7.29 10.77
N ARG A 226 4.41 -6.78 11.55
CA ARG A 226 4.84 -5.37 11.52
C ARG A 226 6.07 -5.18 10.64
N MET A 227 6.32 -3.97 10.15
CA MET A 227 7.57 -3.67 9.44
C MET A 227 8.83 -3.98 10.28
N SER A 228 8.76 -3.84 11.61
CA SER A 228 9.83 -4.27 12.53
C SER A 228 10.18 -5.75 12.42
N ASN A 229 9.28 -6.58 11.91
CA ASN A 229 9.43 -8.03 11.75
C ASN A 229 9.80 -8.43 10.32
N PHE A 230 9.62 -7.55 9.33
CA PHE A 230 9.96 -7.84 7.94
C PHE A 230 11.45 -8.16 7.78
N TYR A 231 12.32 -7.31 8.34
CA TYR A 231 13.74 -7.61 8.50
C TYR A 231 14.19 -7.01 9.84
N SER A 232 14.27 -7.87 10.85
CA SER A 232 14.42 -7.45 12.24
C SER A 232 15.61 -6.51 12.46
N GLY A 233 15.35 -5.36 13.09
CA GLY A 233 16.36 -4.34 13.37
C GLY A 233 16.85 -3.54 12.16
N ARG A 234 16.19 -3.66 10.99
CA ARG A 234 16.61 -2.98 9.76
C ARG A 234 15.63 -1.92 9.25
N TYR A 235 14.37 -1.93 9.67
CA TYR A 235 13.41 -0.91 9.27
C TYR A 235 13.51 0.33 10.15
N GLN A 236 13.70 1.48 9.52
CA GLN A 236 13.68 2.81 10.15
C GLN A 236 12.59 3.63 9.46
N ALA A 237 11.60 4.06 10.24
CA ALA A 237 10.56 4.93 9.74
C ALA A 237 11.15 6.31 9.34
N PRO A 238 10.66 6.91 8.24
CA PRO A 238 10.97 8.28 7.89
C PRO A 238 10.41 9.27 8.94
N TYR A 239 10.94 10.49 8.99
CA TYR A 239 10.33 11.56 9.77
C TYR A 239 8.93 11.88 9.27
N SER A 240 8.03 12.24 10.19
CA SER A 240 6.75 12.84 9.83
C SER A 240 6.97 14.27 9.30
N TYR A 241 6.05 14.74 8.47
CA TYR A 241 6.11 16.07 7.86
C TYR A 241 6.46 17.19 8.85
N GLY A 242 7.47 17.98 8.51
CA GLY A 242 7.91 19.13 9.31
C GLY A 242 8.62 18.77 10.62
N SER A 243 8.96 17.49 10.84
CA SER A 243 9.60 17.02 12.06
C SER A 243 11.04 16.55 11.84
N THR A 244 11.81 16.56 12.92
CA THR A 244 13.13 15.93 13.03
C THR A 244 13.25 15.07 14.31
N ASN A 245 12.14 14.85 15.01
CA ASN A 245 12.08 14.09 16.27
C ASN A 245 10.86 13.17 16.39
N THR A 246 9.96 13.21 15.41
CA THR A 246 8.81 12.31 15.30
C THR A 246 8.77 11.67 13.92
N TYR A 247 8.22 10.46 13.88
CA TYR A 247 8.30 9.55 12.76
C TYR A 247 6.92 9.20 12.21
N GLU A 248 6.91 8.76 10.98
CA GLU A 248 5.75 8.08 10.40
C GLU A 248 5.57 6.67 10.98
N PRO A 249 4.33 6.15 11.00
CA PRO A 249 3.08 6.85 10.73
C PRO A 249 2.60 7.69 11.94
N GLY A 250 1.94 8.81 11.66
CA GLY A 250 1.15 9.56 12.63
C GLY A 250 1.92 10.47 13.58
N GLY A 251 3.19 10.79 13.29
CA GLY A 251 3.98 11.75 14.05
C GLY A 251 4.27 11.29 15.48
N THR A 252 4.71 10.04 15.63
CA THR A 252 5.00 9.44 16.95
C THR A 252 6.50 9.36 17.23
N THR A 253 6.89 8.93 18.42
CA THR A 253 8.30 8.63 18.73
C THR A 253 8.70 7.19 18.35
N ILE A 254 7.78 6.40 17.77
CA ILE A 254 8.05 5.02 17.34
C ILE A 254 8.72 5.08 15.97
N TYR A 255 9.94 4.57 15.87
CA TYR A 255 10.80 4.72 14.70
C TYR A 255 11.16 3.40 14.02
N ASP A 256 10.83 2.27 14.65
CA ASP A 256 11.27 0.92 14.24
C ASP A 256 10.22 0.16 13.43
N GLY A 257 9.05 0.78 13.17
CA GLY A 257 7.94 0.20 12.42
C GLY A 257 7.09 -0.78 13.21
N SER A 258 7.22 -0.87 14.53
CA SER A 258 6.37 -1.71 15.38
C SER A 258 4.89 -1.30 15.38
N ASN A 259 4.59 -0.07 14.95
CA ASN A 259 3.24 0.48 14.76
C ASN A 259 2.77 0.51 13.30
N LEU A 260 3.52 -0.06 12.36
CA LEU A 260 3.21 -0.07 10.93
C LEU A 260 3.00 -1.52 10.45
N PRO A 261 1.91 -1.84 9.72
CA PRO A 261 1.76 -3.12 9.04
C PRO A 261 2.97 -3.41 8.16
N ASP A 262 3.37 -4.68 8.03
CA ASP A 262 4.39 -5.12 7.08
C ASP A 262 3.89 -4.96 5.63
N TYR A 263 3.90 -3.71 5.14
CA TYR A 263 3.48 -3.37 3.80
C TYR A 263 4.44 -3.93 2.75
N ALA A 264 5.69 -4.24 3.10
CA ALA A 264 6.61 -4.94 2.21
C ALA A 264 6.07 -6.34 1.86
N THR A 265 5.75 -7.18 2.85
CA THR A 265 5.11 -8.49 2.59
C THR A 265 3.78 -8.33 1.84
N PHE A 266 2.97 -7.34 2.22
CA PHE A 266 1.68 -7.12 1.57
C PHE A 266 1.84 -6.79 0.09
N CYS A 267 2.68 -5.81 -0.26
CA CYS A 267 2.85 -5.38 -1.65
C CYS A 267 3.49 -6.48 -2.51
N ILE A 268 4.45 -7.23 -1.97
CA ILE A 268 5.11 -8.31 -2.74
C ILE A 268 4.23 -9.55 -2.96
N SER A 269 3.04 -9.62 -2.36
CA SER A 269 2.06 -10.64 -2.75
C SER A 269 1.67 -10.54 -4.23
N CYS A 270 1.82 -9.34 -4.81
CA CYS A 270 1.60 -9.06 -6.23
C CYS A 270 2.90 -8.59 -6.92
N HIS A 271 3.62 -7.65 -6.31
CA HIS A 271 4.86 -7.09 -6.87
C HIS A 271 6.06 -7.94 -6.47
N ASN A 272 6.32 -9.01 -7.21
CA ASN A 272 7.42 -9.93 -6.91
C ASN A 272 8.25 -10.27 -8.16
N GLN A 273 9.22 -11.16 -7.97
CA GLN A 273 10.16 -11.60 -9.00
C GLN A 273 9.53 -12.53 -10.04
N TYR A 274 8.29 -12.98 -9.83
CA TYR A 274 7.64 -13.99 -10.65
C TYR A 274 6.52 -13.40 -11.49
N ASP A 275 5.67 -12.59 -10.86
CA ASP A 275 4.44 -12.11 -11.46
C ASP A 275 4.69 -11.11 -12.59
N GLU A 276 3.93 -11.27 -13.67
CA GLU A 276 3.91 -10.35 -14.80
C GLU A 276 2.61 -9.55 -14.74
N ILE A 277 2.76 -8.26 -14.47
CA ILE A 277 1.66 -7.32 -14.31
C ILE A 277 1.75 -6.31 -15.45
N TYR A 278 0.71 -6.25 -16.29
CA TYR A 278 0.57 -5.18 -17.27
C TYR A 278 0.00 -3.93 -16.59
N SER A 279 0.56 -2.76 -16.90
CA SER A 279 0.02 -1.47 -16.47
C SER A 279 -0.43 -0.70 -17.69
N THR A 280 -1.74 -0.48 -17.77
CA THR A 280 -2.38 0.38 -18.77
C THR A 280 -1.86 1.82 -18.63
N GLU A 281 -1.65 2.29 -17.40
CA GLU A 281 -1.13 3.62 -17.11
C GLU A 281 0.27 3.88 -17.71
N LEU A 282 1.10 2.84 -17.79
CA LEU A 282 2.45 2.92 -18.34
C LEU A 282 2.56 2.34 -19.77
N GLY A 283 1.49 1.74 -20.29
CA GLY A 283 1.45 1.07 -21.59
C GLY A 283 2.41 -0.11 -21.73
N ARG A 284 2.81 -0.73 -20.61
CA ARG A 284 3.82 -1.81 -20.57
C ARG A 284 3.68 -2.69 -19.33
N ASN A 285 4.38 -3.82 -19.35
CA ASN A 285 4.58 -4.60 -18.13
C ASN A 285 5.40 -3.82 -17.09
N LEU A 286 4.97 -3.94 -15.84
CA LEU A 286 5.71 -3.48 -14.68
C LEU A 286 7.02 -4.25 -14.55
N ARG A 287 8.02 -3.61 -13.93
CA ARG A 287 9.26 -4.29 -13.60
C ARG A 287 8.98 -5.25 -12.45
N LYS A 288 9.46 -6.47 -12.59
CA LYS A 288 9.51 -7.42 -11.48
C LYS A 288 10.50 -6.90 -10.45
N ILE A 289 10.21 -7.14 -9.17
CA ILE A 289 11.04 -6.69 -8.06
C ILE A 289 11.42 -7.86 -7.18
N ASP A 290 12.59 -7.82 -6.57
CA ASP A 290 12.99 -8.78 -5.54
C ASP A 290 13.33 -8.01 -4.26
N TRP A 291 12.39 -8.01 -3.32
CA TRP A 291 12.50 -7.27 -2.07
C TRP A 291 13.06 -8.10 -0.92
N VAL A 292 13.21 -9.43 -1.12
CA VAL A 292 13.44 -10.40 -0.03
C VAL A 292 14.78 -11.10 -0.11
N SER A 293 15.42 -11.13 -1.29
CA SER A 293 16.75 -11.72 -1.41
C SER A 293 17.83 -10.81 -0.84
N GLU A 294 18.86 -11.44 -0.29
CA GLU A 294 20.09 -10.82 0.20
C GLU A 294 21.25 -11.20 -0.73
N GLY A 295 22.40 -10.51 -0.66
CA GLY A 295 23.61 -10.92 -1.38
C GLY A 295 24.53 -9.82 -1.90
N GLY A 296 24.22 -8.55 -1.63
CA GLY A 296 25.02 -7.41 -2.06
C GLY A 296 24.99 -7.21 -3.57
N ASP A 297 26.16 -6.94 -4.16
CA ASP A 297 26.33 -6.68 -5.60
C ASP A 297 26.67 -7.94 -6.40
N ASN A 298 27.04 -9.03 -5.71
CA ASN A 298 27.48 -10.29 -6.30
C ASN A 298 26.30 -11.20 -6.73
N VAL A 299 25.09 -10.67 -6.72
CA VAL A 299 23.86 -11.37 -7.08
C VAL A 299 23.74 -11.52 -8.60
N ALA A 300 23.49 -12.77 -9.02
CA ALA A 300 23.27 -13.16 -10.41
C ALA A 300 21.78 -13.39 -10.74
N THR A 301 20.88 -13.21 -9.77
CA THR A 301 19.44 -13.37 -9.94
C THR A 301 18.83 -12.18 -10.68
N ILE A 302 17.86 -12.44 -11.56
CA ILE A 302 17.09 -11.42 -12.29
C ILE A 302 15.60 -11.63 -11.98
N PRO A 303 14.84 -10.60 -11.56
CA PRO A 303 15.28 -9.22 -11.32
C PRO A 303 16.34 -9.14 -10.20
N TYR A 304 17.21 -8.13 -10.27
CA TYR A 304 18.24 -7.95 -9.25
C TYR A 304 17.61 -7.56 -7.89
N PRO A 305 18.06 -8.14 -6.77
CA PRO A 305 17.57 -7.81 -5.43
C PRO A 305 17.75 -6.34 -5.05
N ASP A 306 16.69 -5.75 -4.49
CA ASP A 306 16.56 -4.31 -4.26
C ASP A 306 17.30 -3.83 -3.01
N LYS A 307 18.08 -2.73 -3.11
CA LYS A 307 18.85 -2.15 -1.99
C LYS A 307 18.00 -1.48 -0.93
N HIS A 308 16.76 -1.15 -1.25
CA HIS A 308 15.77 -0.69 -0.28
C HIS A 308 14.97 -1.84 0.33
N GLY A 309 15.07 -3.04 -0.25
CA GLY A 309 14.62 -4.31 0.33
C GLY A 309 15.70 -4.96 1.19
N ARG A 310 15.70 -6.29 1.30
CA ARG A 310 16.69 -7.00 2.14
C ARG A 310 18.12 -7.01 1.58
N ASN A 311 18.32 -6.59 0.34
CA ASN A 311 19.65 -6.61 -0.26
C ASN A 311 20.52 -5.45 0.24
N SER A 312 21.35 -5.65 1.25
CA SER A 312 22.14 -4.54 1.79
C SER A 312 23.10 -3.91 0.77
N ALA A 313 23.31 -2.60 0.88
CA ALA A 313 24.46 -1.93 0.27
C ALA A 313 25.76 -2.56 0.79
N THR A 314 26.78 -2.64 -0.06
CA THR A 314 28.01 -3.40 0.21
C THR A 314 29.09 -2.57 0.90
N ASN A 315 29.11 -1.26 0.65
CA ASN A 315 30.18 -0.39 1.10
C ASN A 315 29.61 0.80 1.89
N SER A 316 29.19 1.87 1.20
CA SER A 316 28.71 3.08 1.85
C SER A 316 27.38 3.56 1.27
N VAL A 317 26.59 4.24 2.12
CA VAL A 317 25.39 4.96 1.69
C VAL A 317 25.40 6.32 2.34
N HIS A 318 25.16 7.35 1.53
CA HIS A 318 25.18 8.73 1.99
C HIS A 318 23.78 9.17 2.39
N LEU A 319 23.44 8.92 3.66
CA LEU A 319 22.09 9.12 4.20
C LEU A 319 21.96 10.45 4.94
N LYS A 320 20.72 10.94 5.00
CA LYS A 320 20.24 12.02 5.88
C LYS A 320 19.55 11.41 7.10
N ASP A 321 19.32 12.24 8.10
CA ASP A 321 18.49 11.85 9.24
C ASP A 321 17.05 11.54 8.80
N PRO A 322 16.36 10.58 9.46
CA PRO A 322 16.79 9.89 10.68
C PRO A 322 17.76 8.73 10.45
N TYR A 323 17.98 8.32 9.21
CA TYR A 323 18.79 7.15 8.89
C TYR A 323 20.27 7.37 9.23
N ALA A 324 20.81 8.57 9.00
CA ALA A 324 22.21 8.87 9.30
C ALA A 324 22.55 8.77 10.80
N SER A 325 21.62 9.18 11.67
CA SER A 325 21.74 9.10 13.13
C SER A 325 20.76 8.07 13.72
N SER A 326 20.53 6.96 13.02
CA SER A 326 19.46 6.03 13.38
C SER A 326 19.65 5.46 14.79
N PRO A 327 18.59 5.48 15.63
CA PRO A 327 18.64 4.84 16.94
C PRO A 327 18.78 3.32 16.90
N LEU A 328 18.66 2.69 15.72
CA LEU A 328 18.90 1.26 15.53
C LEU A 328 20.38 0.88 15.62
N GLY A 329 21.30 1.85 15.60
CA GLY A 329 22.74 1.59 15.68
C GLY A 329 23.34 0.99 14.40
N ILE A 330 22.63 1.08 13.27
CA ILE A 330 23.12 0.69 11.95
C ILE A 330 23.33 1.93 11.07
N SER A 331 24.29 1.85 10.15
CA SER A 331 24.61 2.95 9.22
C SER A 331 24.36 2.61 7.75
N ILE A 332 24.09 1.34 7.43
CA ILE A 332 23.77 0.81 6.10
C ILE A 332 22.84 -0.40 6.23
N GLY A 333 22.21 -0.80 5.13
CA GLY A 333 21.31 -1.97 5.09
C GLY A 333 19.96 -1.71 5.78
N PHE A 334 19.48 -0.48 5.69
CA PHE A 334 18.11 -0.15 6.05
C PHE A 334 17.14 -0.78 5.05
N VAL A 335 16.02 -1.27 5.55
CA VAL A 335 14.87 -1.65 4.71
C VAL A 335 13.83 -0.56 4.76
N THR A 336 13.15 -0.31 3.64
CA THR A 336 11.99 0.57 3.56
C THR A 336 10.70 -0.22 3.38
N SER A 337 9.60 0.40 3.81
CA SER A 337 8.24 0.00 3.47
C SER A 337 7.93 0.52 2.07
N CYS A 338 7.09 -0.19 1.32
CA CYS A 338 6.62 0.29 0.03
C CYS A 338 5.88 1.65 0.15
N THR A 339 5.20 1.87 1.29
CA THR A 339 4.49 3.12 1.58
C THR A 339 5.39 4.25 2.07
N ASP A 340 6.69 4.01 2.31
CA ASP A 340 7.63 5.11 2.56
C ASP A 340 7.81 5.95 1.29
N CYS A 341 7.64 5.32 0.11
CA CYS A 341 7.85 5.96 -1.19
C CYS A 341 6.59 6.07 -2.04
N HIS A 342 5.63 5.14 -1.93
CA HIS A 342 4.49 5.06 -2.85
C HIS A 342 3.14 5.35 -2.19
N GLU A 343 2.28 6.05 -2.92
CA GLU A 343 0.85 6.18 -2.63
C GLU A 343 0.10 4.90 -3.06
N PRO A 344 -0.69 4.29 -2.19
CA PRO A 344 -1.32 3.00 -2.48
C PRO A 344 -2.50 3.08 -3.44
N HIS A 345 -3.13 4.24 -3.63
CA HIS A 345 -4.29 4.40 -4.52
C HIS A 345 -3.95 5.17 -5.79
N GLY A 346 -3.38 6.37 -5.64
CA GLY A 346 -2.94 7.19 -6.77
C GLY A 346 -2.07 8.36 -6.33
N SER A 347 -1.29 8.87 -7.27
CA SER A 347 -0.39 10.01 -7.07
C SER A 347 -0.36 10.89 -8.33
N PRO A 348 -0.08 12.20 -8.20
CA PRO A 348 0.30 13.06 -9.33
C PRO A 348 1.58 12.61 -10.08
N ASN A 349 2.32 11.63 -9.55
CA ASN A 349 3.52 11.06 -10.14
C ASN A 349 3.24 9.79 -10.97
N PRO A 350 3.93 9.56 -12.11
CA PRO A 350 3.68 8.41 -13.00
C PRO A 350 4.04 7.04 -12.38
N TYR A 351 4.82 7.00 -11.31
CA TYR A 351 5.26 5.80 -10.60
C TYR A 351 4.68 5.72 -9.19
N LEU A 352 3.52 6.35 -8.96
CA LEU A 352 2.86 6.37 -7.65
C LEU A 352 3.70 6.99 -6.52
N LEU A 353 4.75 7.76 -6.83
CA LEU A 353 5.60 8.32 -5.78
C LEU A 353 4.84 9.33 -4.92
N ARG A 354 5.07 9.31 -3.61
CA ARG A 354 4.48 10.23 -2.65
C ARG A 354 4.87 11.69 -2.93
N THR A 355 4.02 12.60 -2.46
CA THR A 355 4.28 14.05 -2.53
C THR A 355 5.02 14.57 -1.29
N GLU A 356 5.21 13.72 -0.29
CA GLU A 356 5.95 13.99 0.93
C GLU A 356 6.67 12.71 1.37
N VAL A 357 7.96 12.85 1.71
CA VAL A 357 8.82 11.75 2.16
C VAL A 357 9.80 12.30 3.18
N ASN A 358 9.98 11.60 4.29
CA ASN A 358 10.98 11.91 5.30
C ASN A 358 10.94 13.36 5.79
N GLY A 359 9.73 13.81 6.13
CA GLY A 359 9.52 15.11 6.74
C GLY A 359 9.46 16.28 5.75
N ILE A 360 9.70 16.04 4.46
CA ILE A 360 9.79 17.10 3.45
C ILE A 360 8.81 16.91 2.29
N LEU A 361 8.29 18.03 1.78
CA LEU A 361 7.51 18.03 0.54
C LEU A 361 8.42 17.82 -0.67
N ILE A 362 7.92 17.02 -1.59
CA ILE A 362 8.50 16.87 -2.91
C ILE A 362 7.77 17.85 -3.84
N THR A 363 8.24 19.09 -3.86
CA THR A 363 7.57 20.20 -4.58
C THR A 363 7.82 20.20 -6.08
N GLN A 364 8.76 19.39 -6.57
CA GLN A 364 9.12 19.38 -7.98
C GLN A 364 8.28 18.38 -8.77
N SER A 365 7.89 18.80 -9.97
CA SER A 365 7.25 17.94 -10.95
C SER A 365 8.22 16.82 -11.33
N LEU A 366 8.03 15.64 -10.77
CA LEU A 366 8.81 14.42 -11.05
C LEU A 366 8.37 13.77 -12.37
N VAL A 367 8.13 14.59 -13.39
CA VAL A 367 7.50 14.17 -14.64
C VAL A 367 8.58 14.00 -15.70
N GLY A 368 8.97 12.76 -15.93
CA GLY A 368 9.80 12.37 -17.08
C GLY A 368 11.07 11.62 -16.73
N ASN A 369 11.68 11.04 -17.77
CA ASN A 369 12.95 10.31 -17.75
C ASN A 369 14.08 11.13 -18.38
N ILE A 370 14.00 12.47 -18.32
CA ILE A 370 14.83 13.33 -19.17
C ILE A 370 16.06 13.86 -18.41
N GLY A 371 16.03 13.95 -17.08
CA GLY A 371 17.15 14.42 -16.28
C GLY A 371 17.18 13.88 -14.84
N ASN A 372 17.69 14.70 -13.93
CA ASN A 372 17.87 14.34 -12.52
C ASN A 372 16.62 14.61 -11.67
N GLU A 373 15.42 14.71 -12.23
CA GLU A 373 14.21 15.12 -11.50
C GLU A 373 13.93 14.18 -10.33
N LEU A 374 14.10 12.86 -10.51
CA LEU A 374 13.96 11.87 -9.44
C LEU A 374 14.90 12.13 -8.27
N GLY A 375 16.06 12.78 -8.48
CA GLY A 375 16.96 13.15 -7.40
C GLY A 375 16.33 14.14 -6.40
N TYR A 376 15.32 14.92 -6.78
CA TYR A 376 14.54 15.71 -5.82
C TYR A 376 13.73 14.85 -4.85
N PHE A 377 13.33 13.65 -5.26
CA PHE A 377 12.72 12.66 -4.39
C PHE A 377 13.78 11.97 -3.52
N CYS A 378 14.85 11.46 -4.15
CA CYS A 378 15.91 10.72 -3.45
C CYS A 378 16.58 11.54 -2.35
N ARG A 379 16.72 12.85 -2.53
CA ARG A 379 17.34 13.74 -1.55
C ARG A 379 16.52 13.93 -0.27
N ALA A 380 15.31 13.38 -0.18
CA ALA A 380 14.60 13.28 1.09
C ALA A 380 15.39 12.42 2.09
N CYS A 381 16.01 11.34 1.62
CA CYS A 381 16.74 10.39 2.46
C CYS A 381 18.24 10.35 2.16
N HIS A 382 18.68 10.76 0.97
CA HIS A 382 20.08 10.74 0.55
C HIS A 382 20.71 12.13 0.49
N LYS A 383 22.04 12.20 0.69
CA LYS A 383 22.82 13.44 0.57
C LYS A 383 23.25 13.65 -0.88
N ASP A 384 22.89 14.81 -1.41
CA ASP A 384 23.41 15.36 -2.66
C ASP A 384 24.64 16.24 -2.38
N ASP A 385 25.31 16.76 -3.40
CA ASP A 385 26.57 17.50 -3.23
C ASP A 385 26.40 18.78 -2.38
N ALA A 386 25.21 19.40 -2.42
CA ALA A 386 24.86 20.51 -1.55
C ALA A 386 24.84 20.10 -0.07
N ALA A 387 24.29 18.93 0.25
CA ALA A 387 24.31 18.40 1.62
C ALA A 387 25.74 18.04 2.09
N PHE A 388 26.70 17.91 1.17
CA PHE A 388 28.13 17.79 1.47
C PHE A 388 28.88 19.12 1.53
N GLY A 389 28.22 20.26 1.30
CA GLY A 389 28.86 21.57 1.25
C GLY A 389 29.82 21.77 0.09
N ARG A 390 29.72 20.94 -0.97
CA ARG A 390 30.58 21.04 -2.17
C ARG A 390 30.07 22.07 -3.18
N THR A 391 28.79 22.40 -3.11
CA THR A 391 28.11 23.38 -3.95
C THR A 391 26.91 23.97 -3.20
N ASN A 392 26.40 25.10 -3.66
CA ASN A 392 25.12 25.65 -3.20
C ASN A 392 23.94 25.14 -4.04
N GLU A 393 24.22 24.47 -5.17
CA GLU A 393 23.19 23.95 -6.05
C GLU A 393 22.66 22.60 -5.56
N ILE A 394 21.35 22.53 -5.36
CA ILE A 394 20.68 21.31 -4.93
C ILE A 394 20.50 20.32 -6.10
N ASN A 395 20.30 19.05 -5.76
CA ASN A 395 20.06 17.96 -6.69
C ASN A 395 21.23 17.70 -7.67
N THR A 396 22.45 17.96 -7.23
CA THR A 396 23.67 17.55 -7.94
C THR A 396 24.28 16.35 -7.24
N TRP A 397 24.78 15.39 -8.01
CA TRP A 397 25.20 14.08 -7.50
C TRP A 397 26.59 13.70 -7.96
N GLU A 398 27.42 14.67 -8.32
CA GLU A 398 28.77 14.40 -8.85
C GLU A 398 29.63 13.71 -7.81
N TYR A 399 29.56 14.15 -6.55
CA TYR A 399 30.39 13.62 -5.49
C TYR A 399 30.19 12.12 -5.31
N ILE A 400 28.94 11.69 -5.15
CA ILE A 400 28.65 10.29 -4.86
C ILE A 400 29.01 9.37 -6.04
N HIS A 401 28.94 9.88 -7.27
CA HIS A 401 29.19 9.10 -8.48
C HIS A 401 30.67 9.08 -8.90
N HIS A 402 31.46 10.10 -8.53
CA HIS A 402 32.83 10.28 -9.04
C HIS A 402 33.92 10.51 -7.99
N ASP A 403 33.59 11.12 -6.85
CA ASP A 403 34.59 11.64 -5.92
C ASP A 403 34.52 10.99 -4.52
N SER A 404 33.44 10.28 -4.21
CA SER A 404 33.32 9.54 -2.95
C SER A 404 34.31 8.37 -2.91
N PRO A 405 34.77 7.91 -1.73
CA PRO A 405 35.65 6.75 -1.63
C PRO A 405 35.08 5.47 -2.26
N ASP A 406 33.75 5.39 -2.36
CA ASP A 406 33.00 4.28 -2.96
C ASP A 406 32.35 4.68 -4.30
N ALA A 407 32.87 5.72 -4.95
CA ALA A 407 32.33 6.20 -6.21
C ALA A 407 32.39 5.08 -7.28
N PRO A 408 31.27 4.74 -7.93
CA PRO A 408 31.24 3.68 -8.92
C PRO A 408 31.98 4.05 -10.21
N TYR A 409 32.05 5.34 -10.58
CA TYR A 409 32.54 5.75 -11.90
C TYR A 409 33.75 6.68 -11.81
N PRO A 410 34.84 6.40 -12.56
CA PRO A 410 35.97 7.29 -12.60
C PRO A 410 35.61 8.63 -13.27
N LYS A 411 36.20 9.73 -12.79
CA LYS A 411 36.03 11.07 -13.36
C LYS A 411 36.87 11.27 -14.63
N ASN A 412 36.71 10.40 -15.61
CA ASN A 412 37.39 10.51 -16.90
C ASN A 412 36.43 10.23 -18.07
N ARG A 413 36.74 10.79 -19.24
CA ARG A 413 35.95 10.62 -20.47
C ARG A 413 34.43 10.84 -20.29
N CYS A 414 34.05 11.91 -19.58
CA CYS A 414 32.68 12.16 -19.13
C CYS A 414 31.62 12.15 -20.24
N SER A 415 32.02 12.40 -21.50
CA SER A 415 31.12 12.37 -22.66
C SER A 415 30.49 11.00 -22.94
N HIS A 416 31.02 9.90 -22.38
CA HIS A 416 30.43 8.56 -22.54
C HIS A 416 29.11 8.40 -21.79
N CYS A 417 28.95 9.08 -20.66
CA CYS A 417 27.74 9.02 -19.84
C CYS A 417 26.91 10.31 -19.97
N HIS A 418 27.57 11.46 -20.10
CA HIS A 418 26.90 12.77 -20.14
C HIS A 418 26.75 13.37 -21.55
N GLY A 419 27.19 12.66 -22.59
CA GLY A 419 27.17 13.20 -23.96
C GLY A 419 28.20 14.32 -24.23
N PRO A 420 28.25 14.82 -25.47
CA PRO A 420 29.14 15.93 -25.84
C PRO A 420 28.69 17.25 -25.18
N GLY A 421 29.63 18.06 -24.69
CA GLY A 421 29.29 19.34 -24.05
C GLY A 421 30.45 19.98 -23.29
N GLY A 422 30.31 21.26 -22.94
CA GLY A 422 31.32 22.13 -22.31
C GLY A 422 31.78 21.71 -20.91
N PRO A 423 32.34 22.66 -20.10
CA PRO A 423 32.97 22.34 -18.81
C PRO A 423 31.99 21.76 -17.79
N ARG A 424 30.68 22.06 -17.91
CA ARG A 424 29.62 21.49 -17.08
C ARG A 424 28.84 20.45 -17.86
N LYS A 425 28.81 19.22 -17.35
CA LYS A 425 28.13 18.09 -18.00
C LYS A 425 26.64 18.06 -17.64
N PRO A 426 25.74 17.75 -18.59
CA PRO A 426 24.32 17.65 -18.29
C PRO A 426 24.05 16.47 -17.35
N PRO A 427 23.00 16.53 -16.52
CA PRO A 427 22.62 15.43 -15.65
C PRO A 427 22.20 14.19 -16.47
N ILE A 428 22.42 13.02 -15.88
CA ILE A 428 21.97 11.74 -16.44
C ILE A 428 20.58 11.44 -15.87
N PRO A 429 19.63 10.92 -16.68
CA PRO A 429 18.37 10.41 -16.17
C PRO A 429 18.57 9.37 -15.05
N CYS A 430 18.10 9.66 -13.84
CA CYS A 430 18.30 8.78 -12.69
C CYS A 430 17.77 7.36 -12.97
N LEU A 431 16.62 7.25 -13.63
CA LEU A 431 15.95 6.00 -13.96
C LEU A 431 16.70 5.15 -15.01
N ASN A 432 17.81 5.63 -15.55
CA ASN A 432 18.71 4.76 -16.31
C ASN A 432 19.31 3.65 -15.44
N CYS A 433 19.63 3.95 -14.17
CA CYS A 433 20.24 3.02 -13.22
C CYS A 433 19.42 2.83 -11.93
N HIS A 434 18.75 3.85 -11.41
CA HIS A 434 18.04 3.83 -10.12
C HIS A 434 16.57 3.45 -10.29
N LYS A 435 16.30 2.17 -10.51
CA LYS A 435 14.95 1.59 -10.61
C LYS A 435 14.98 0.15 -10.11
N HIS A 436 13.83 -0.36 -9.66
CA HIS A 436 13.76 -1.74 -9.19
C HIS A 436 14.30 -2.75 -10.21
N GLY A 437 15.05 -3.73 -9.70
CA GLY A 437 15.54 -4.85 -10.48
C GLY A 437 16.64 -4.50 -11.48
N SER A 438 17.35 -3.38 -11.33
CA SER A 438 18.41 -2.98 -12.28
C SER A 438 19.80 -2.81 -11.67
N LYS A 439 20.79 -3.03 -12.54
CA LYS A 439 22.19 -2.63 -12.39
C LYS A 439 22.48 -1.38 -13.23
N ASP A 440 23.74 -0.98 -13.25
CA ASP A 440 24.27 0.08 -14.10
C ASP A 440 24.52 -0.34 -15.56
N ASP A 441 23.78 -1.32 -16.08
CA ASP A 441 23.96 -1.81 -17.46
C ASP A 441 23.73 -0.72 -18.53
N TRP A 442 23.06 0.38 -18.18
CA TRP A 442 22.94 1.54 -19.05
C TRP A 442 24.28 2.25 -19.27
N ALA A 443 25.19 2.22 -18.28
CA ALA A 443 26.51 2.79 -18.38
C ALA A 443 27.36 1.93 -19.34
N PRO A 444 27.86 2.45 -20.48
CA PRO A 444 28.41 1.61 -21.55
C PRO A 444 29.66 0.79 -21.15
N ILE A 445 30.86 1.34 -21.37
CA ILE A 445 32.13 0.69 -21.04
C ILE A 445 32.50 0.80 -19.55
N TYR A 446 31.69 1.53 -18.78
CA TYR A 446 31.96 1.84 -17.37
C TYR A 446 30.98 1.17 -16.41
N LYS A 447 30.12 0.26 -16.89
CA LYS A 447 29.33 -0.56 -15.98
C LYS A 447 30.24 -1.30 -15.00
N THR A 448 29.91 -1.18 -13.74
CA THR A 448 30.58 -1.81 -12.62
C THR A 448 29.95 -3.16 -12.27
N GLY A 449 28.71 -3.39 -12.74
CA GLY A 449 27.90 -4.55 -12.34
C GLY A 449 27.27 -4.39 -10.95
N ARG A 450 27.38 -3.19 -10.35
CA ARG A 450 26.73 -2.86 -9.07
C ARG A 450 25.22 -2.81 -9.24
N VAL A 451 24.52 -3.35 -8.27
CA VAL A 451 23.07 -3.18 -8.16
C VAL A 451 22.82 -1.75 -7.68
N CYS A 452 22.05 -0.99 -8.47
CA CYS A 452 21.96 0.46 -8.34
C CYS A 452 20.75 0.93 -7.53
N PHE A 453 19.81 0.05 -7.25
CA PHE A 453 18.57 0.37 -6.56
C PHE A 453 18.20 -0.73 -5.58
#